data_AF-A0A7J3TAY8-F1
#
_entry.id   AF-A0A7J3TAY8-F1
#
_cell.length_a   1.000
_cell.length_b   1.000
_cell.length_c   1.000
_cell.angle_alpha   90.00
_cell.angle_beta   90.00
_cell.angle_gamma   90.00
#
_symmetry.space_group_name_H-M   'P 1'
#
loop_
_entity.id
_entity.type
_entity.pdbx_description
1 polymer ?
#
loop_
_entity_poly.entity_id
_entity_poly.type
_entity_poly.pdbx_seq_one_letter_code
_entity_poly.pdbx_strand_id
1 'polypeptide(L)' 'MKLIGIVDTTFARFDMGRSVIDELNATGTGFRIIRYTVPGIKDIPVAAKK' A
#
# COMPACT_ATOMS: atom_id res chain seq x y z
N MET A 1 -0.16 -4.72 17.97
CA MET A 1 0.59 -3.90 16.99
C MET A 1 -0.31 -3.69 15.77
N LYS A 2 -0.51 -2.45 15.34
CA LYS A 2 -1.46 -2.16 14.24
C LYS A 2 -0.80 -2.52 12.89
N LEU A 3 -1.59 -2.97 11.93
CA LEU A 3 -1.09 -3.39 10.62
C LEU A 3 -1.75 -2.53 9.54
N ILE A 4 -0.96 -2.04 8.58
CA ILE A 4 -1.44 -1.23 7.47
C ILE A 4 -1.07 -1.95 6.17
N GLY A 5 -2.09 -2.31 5.39
CA GLY A 5 -1.93 -2.88 4.05
C GLY A 5 -1.95 -1.77 2.99
N ILE A 6 -0.98 -1.79 2.09
CA ILE A 6 -0.89 -0.89 0.94
C ILE A 6 -1.03 -1.74 -0.32
N VAL A 7 -2.07 -1.47 -1.11
CA VAL A 7 -2.28 -2.12 -2.41
C VAL A 7 -2.13 -1.08 -3.50
N ASP A 8 -1.17 -1.30 -4.39
CA ASP A 8 -0.91 -0.43 -5.55
C ASP A 8 -0.95 -1.23 -6.86
N THR A 9 -0.83 -0.53 -7.99
CA THR A 9 -0.99 -1.15 -9.31
C THR A 9 0.20 -0.87 -10.21
N THR A 10 0.59 -1.85 -11.03
CA THR A 10 1.56 -1.62 -12.11
C THR A 10 1.01 -0.75 -13.25
N PHE A 11 -0.33 -0.68 -13.38
CA PHE A 11 -1.00 0.21 -14.32
C PHE A 11 -0.79 1.71 -14.01
N ALA A 12 -0.66 2.07 -12.73
CA ALA A 12 -0.43 3.43 -12.32
C ALA A 12 0.97 3.91 -12.78
N ARG A 13 1.02 5.10 -13.40
CA ARG A 13 2.28 5.69 -13.89
C ARG A 13 3.13 6.34 -12.80
N PHE A 14 2.63 6.40 -11.58
CA PHE A 14 3.29 7.02 -10.44
C PHE A 14 3.26 6.06 -9.25
N ASP A 15 4.39 5.94 -8.55
CA ASP A 15 4.52 5.11 -7.35
C ASP A 15 3.95 5.85 -6.13
N MET A 16 2.63 5.80 -5.98
CA MET A 16 1.93 6.30 -4.80
C MET A 16 2.26 5.49 -3.55
N GLY A 17 2.56 4.19 -3.68
CA GLY A 17 2.85 3.30 -2.56
C GLY A 17 4.08 3.75 -1.77
N ARG A 18 5.12 4.21 -2.47
CA ARG A 18 6.32 4.77 -1.84
C ARG A 18 6.02 6.04 -1.04
N SER A 19 5.25 6.97 -1.62
CA SER A 19 4.89 8.21 -0.94
C SER A 19 4.14 7.95 0.37
N VAL A 20 3.23 6.97 0.39
CA VAL A 20 2.50 6.57 1.59
C VAL A 20 3.43 5.97 2.66
N ILE A 21 4.40 5.14 2.25
CA ILE A 21 5.36 4.54 3.20
C ILE A 21 6.21 5.62 3.85
N ASP A 22 6.68 6.60 3.07
CA ASP A 22 7.51 7.69 3.57
C ASP A 22 6.74 8.54 4.59
N GLU A 23 5.48 8.89 4.31
CA GLU A 23 4.62 9.63 5.24
C GLU A 23 4.26 8.84 6.51
N LEU A 24 3.96 7.54 6.38
CA LEU A 24 3.66 6.69 7.54
C LEU A 24 4.87 6.53 8.47
N ASN A 25 6.07 6.44 7.90
CA ASN A 25 7.31 6.40 8.67
C ASN A 25 7.58 7.74 9.37
N ALA A 26 7.27 8.88 8.73
CA ALA A 26 7.44 10.21 9.30
C ALA A 26 6.44 10.53 10.42
N THR A 27 5.19 10.05 10.31
CA THR A 27 4.11 10.36 11.27
C THR A 27 4.31 9.69 12.63
N GLY A 28 4.97 8.54 12.69
CA GLY A 28 5.34 7.91 13.96
C GLY A 28 5.33 6.37 13.96
N THR A 29 5.88 5.80 15.02
CA THR A 29 6.06 4.35 15.18
C THR A 29 4.86 3.67 15.84
N GLY A 30 4.60 2.40 15.50
CA GLY A 30 3.55 1.59 16.13
C GLY A 30 2.77 0.68 15.17
N PHE A 31 3.10 0.75 13.87
CA PHE A 31 2.44 0.03 12.81
C PHE A 31 3.44 -0.84 12.03
N ARG A 32 2.98 -1.98 11.49
CA ARG A 32 3.70 -2.72 10.44
C ARG A 32 3.03 -2.47 9.10
N ILE A 33 3.85 -2.25 8.09
CA ILE A 33 3.40 -2.01 6.72
C ILE A 33 3.59 -3.29 5.92
N ILE A 34 2.56 -3.68 5.16
CA ILE A 34 2.63 -4.73 4.13
C ILE A 34 2.22 -4.10 2.81
N ARG A 35 3.06 -4.25 1.78
CA ARG A 35 2.79 -3.76 0.42
C ARG A 35 2.52 -4.93 -0.51
N TYR A 36 1.50 -4.80 -1.36
CA TYR A 36 1.16 -5.77 -2.39
C TYR A 36 0.78 -5.07 -3.70
N THR A 37 1.44 -5.43 -4.80
CA THR A 37 1.22 -4.80 -6.10
C THR A 37 0.42 -5.72 -7.01
N VAL A 38 -0.62 -5.17 -7.63
CA VAL A 38 -1.48 -5.88 -8.59
C VAL A 38 -1.36 -5.30 -10.01
N PRO A 39 -1.79 -6.03 -11.05
CA PRO A 39 -1.73 -5.52 -12.42
C PRO A 39 -2.53 -4.23 -12.61
N GLY A 40 -3.81 -4.20 -12.21
CA GLY A 40 -4.69 -3.06 -12.45
C GLY A 40 -5.72 -2.78 -11.36
N ILE A 41 -6.53 -1.74 -11.58
CA ILE A 41 -7.52 -1.25 -10.60
C ILE A 41 -8.57 -2.29 -10.20
N LYS A 42 -8.92 -3.20 -11.11
CA LYS A 42 -9.93 -4.24 -10.87
C LYS A 42 -9.46 -5.35 -9.94
N ASP A 43 -8.15 -5.47 -9.74
CA ASP A 43 -7.54 -6.47 -8.86
C ASP A 43 -7.45 -5.97 -7.40
N ILE A 44 -7.54 -4.65 -7.19
CA ILE A 44 -7.45 -4.02 -5.86
C ILE A 44 -8.50 -4.57 -4.88
N PRO A 45 -9.79 -4.75 -5.22
CA PRO A 45 -10.79 -5.20 -4.26
C PRO A 45 -10.47 -6.56 -3.63
N VAL A 46 -9.94 -7.49 -4.43
CA VAL A 46 -9.55 -8.82 -3.92
C VAL A 46 -8.25 -8.73 -3.13
N ALA A 47 -7.27 -7.96 -3.61
CA ALA A 47 -6.01 -7.76 -2.91
C ALA A 47 -6.18 -7.07 -1.54
N ALA A 48 -7.09 -6.11 -1.43
CA ALA A 48 -7.37 -5.38 -0.18
C ALA A 48 -8.20 -6.19 0.83
N LYS A 49 -8.93 -7.22 0.35
CA LYS A 49 -9.71 -8.13 1.21
C LYS A 49 -8.85 -9.25 1.82
N LYS A 50 -7.78 -9.67 1.14
CA LYS A 50 -6.86 -10.72 1.59
C LYS A 50 -6.09 -10.30 2.83
#